data_AF-A0A9E1NRH8-F1
#
_entry.id   AF-A0A9E1NRH8-F1
#
_cell.length_a   1.000
_cell.length_b   1.000
_cell.length_c   1.000
_cell.angle_alpha   90.00
_cell.angle_beta   90.00
_cell.angle_gamma   90.00
#
_symmetry.space_group_name_H-M   'P 1'
#
loop_
_entity.id
_entity.type
_entity.pdbx_description
1 polymer ?
#
loop_
_entity_poly.entity_id
_entity_poly.type
_entity_poly.pdbx_seq_one_letter_code
_entity_poly.pdbx_strand_id
1 'polypeptide(L)'
;FFYDLIHCKNKILSVFDKWDKKYDEDERGALVAGIRDCPDTELITLLVNIQKLATGYEQIKDLVDKAEQDQVDEAFVEDDPDDEDF
;
A
#
# COMPACT_ATOMS: atom_id res chain seq x y z
N PHE A 1 0.60 -6.01 9.77
CA PHE A 1 0.06 -4.96 8.89
C PHE A 1 1.16 -4.17 8.18
N PHE A 2 1.75 -3.11 8.76
CA PHE A 2 2.76 -2.28 8.06
C PHE A 2 3.98 -3.07 7.54
N TYR A 3 4.46 -4.01 8.34
CA TYR A 3 5.53 -4.94 7.93
C TYR A 3 5.14 -5.75 6.68
N ASP A 4 3.91 -6.22 6.60
CA ASP A 4 3.41 -6.99 5.46
C ASP A 4 3.33 -6.13 4.19
N LEU A 5 2.95 -4.86 4.32
CA LEU A 5 2.93 -3.91 3.21
C LEU A 5 4.34 -3.61 2.69
N ILE A 6 5.29 -3.37 3.60
CA ILE A 6 6.71 -3.20 3.25
C ILE A 6 7.23 -4.46 2.55
N HIS A 7 6.89 -5.63 3.05
CA HIS A 7 7.28 -6.91 2.43
C HIS A 7 6.68 -7.08 1.04
N CYS A 8 5.40 -6.73 0.83
CA CYS A 8 4.77 -6.75 -0.49
C CYS A 8 5.47 -5.80 -1.46
N LYS A 9 5.75 -4.55 -1.02
CA LYS A 9 6.51 -3.57 -1.81
C LYS A 9 7.87 -4.11 -2.23
N ASN A 10 8.63 -4.67 -1.30
CA ASN A 10 9.96 -5.21 -1.57
C ASN A 10 9.92 -6.37 -2.57
N LYS A 11 8.90 -7.23 -2.51
CA LYS A 11 8.70 -8.30 -3.50
C LYS A 11 8.41 -7.76 -4.90
N ILE A 12 7.57 -6.73 -5.01
CA ILE A 12 7.25 -6.07 -6.29
C ILE A 12 8.53 -5.48 -6.89
N LEU A 13 9.26 -4.69 -6.11
CA LEU A 13 10.51 -4.07 -6.56
C LEU A 13 11.55 -5.11 -6.96
N SER A 14 11.66 -6.21 -6.21
CA SER A 14 12.59 -7.29 -6.58
C SER A 14 12.27 -7.93 -7.94
N VAL A 15 11.00 -7.97 -8.36
CA VAL A 15 10.62 -8.45 -9.70
C VAL A 15 11.01 -7.42 -10.75
N PHE A 16 10.72 -6.14 -10.51
CA PHE A 16 11.09 -5.08 -11.44
C PHE A 16 12.60 -4.94 -11.60
N ASP A 17 13.38 -4.99 -10.52
CA ASP A 17 14.85 -4.98 -10.57
C ASP A 17 15.41 -6.14 -11.40
N LYS A 18 14.75 -7.30 -11.38
CA LYS A 18 15.14 -8.45 -12.22
C LYS A 18 14.83 -8.19 -13.69
N TRP A 19 13.67 -7.59 -13.98
CA TRP A 19 13.28 -7.25 -15.33
C TRP A 19 14.16 -6.14 -15.91
N ASP A 20 14.43 -5.09 -15.15
CA ASP A 20 15.34 -4.00 -15.53
C ASP A 20 16.71 -4.56 -15.91
N LYS A 21 17.27 -5.46 -15.11
CA LYS A 21 18.56 -6.10 -15.42
C LYS A 21 18.51 -7.03 -16.64
N LYS A 22 17.39 -7.74 -16.86
CA LYS A 22 17.27 -8.73 -17.93
C LYS A 22 16.96 -8.09 -19.28
N TYR A 23 16.23 -6.98 -19.27
CA TYR A 23 15.63 -6.35 -20.44
C TYR A 23 16.05 -4.88 -20.60
N ASP A 24 17.22 -4.50 -20.08
CA ASP A 24 17.76 -3.12 -20.10
C ASP A 24 17.82 -2.53 -21.51
N GLU A 25 18.15 -3.37 -22.50
CA GLU A 25 18.26 -2.99 -23.92
C GLU A 25 17.01 -3.32 -24.75
N ASP A 26 15.92 -3.81 -24.13
CA ASP A 26 14.69 -4.15 -24.86
C ASP A 26 13.96 -2.89 -25.33
N GLU A 27 13.73 -2.77 -26.64
CA GLU A 27 13.10 -1.60 -27.27
C GLU A 27 11.68 -1.31 -26.73
N ARG A 28 10.99 -2.30 -26.17
CA ARG A 28 9.65 -2.15 -25.57
C ARG A 28 9.71 -1.58 -24.15
N GLY A 29 10.89 -1.59 -23.53
CA GLY A 29 11.14 -1.30 -22.13
C GLY A 29 11.00 -2.54 -21.23
N ALA A 30 11.80 -2.57 -20.17
CA ALA A 30 11.97 -3.73 -19.30
C ALA A 30 10.67 -4.22 -18.64
N LEU A 31 9.79 -3.30 -18.24
CA LEU A 31 8.48 -3.65 -17.67
C LEU A 31 7.60 -4.41 -18.67
N VAL A 32 7.52 -3.93 -19.92
CA VAL A 32 6.66 -4.52 -20.96
C VAL A 32 7.22 -5.87 -21.38
N ALA A 33 8.52 -5.96 -21.57
CA ALA A 33 9.21 -7.23 -21.86
C ALA A 33 9.01 -8.23 -20.71
N GLY A 34 9.19 -7.78 -19.47
CA GLY A 34 9.03 -8.56 -18.26
C GLY A 34 7.63 -9.14 -18.11
N ILE A 35 6.57 -8.35 -18.29
CA ILE A 35 5.19 -8.84 -18.21
C ILE A 35 4.89 -9.88 -19.30
N ARG A 36 5.37 -9.67 -20.53
CA ARG A 36 5.09 -10.59 -21.66
C ARG A 36 5.76 -11.95 -21.51
N ASP A 37 6.93 -11.98 -20.89
CA ASP A 37 7.71 -13.21 -20.69
C ASP A 37 7.51 -13.83 -19.29
N CYS A 38 6.72 -13.19 -18.43
CA CYS A 38 6.50 -13.66 -17.06
C CYS A 38 5.58 -14.89 -17.06
N PRO A 39 5.96 -16.01 -16.42
CA PRO A 39 5.06 -17.13 -16.22
C PRO A 39 3.80 -16.71 -15.46
N ASP A 40 2.63 -17.23 -15.86
CA ASP A 40 1.34 -16.88 -15.24
C ASP A 40 1.35 -16.97 -13.71
N THR A 41 2.01 -17.99 -13.15
CA THR A 41 2.11 -18.19 -11.70
C THR A 41 2.90 -17.06 -11.00
N GLU A 42 3.96 -16.59 -11.63
CA GLU A 42 4.76 -15.46 -11.14
C GLU A 42 4.01 -14.14 -11.32
N LEU A 43 3.31 -13.97 -12.46
CA LEU A 43 2.50 -12.80 -12.74
C LEU A 43 1.34 -12.68 -11.75
N ILE A 44 0.61 -13.77 -11.48
CA ILE A 44 -0.45 -13.80 -10.45
C ILE A 44 0.13 -13.41 -9.09
N THR A 45 1.31 -13.93 -8.74
CA THR A 45 1.97 -13.58 -7.47
C THR A 45 2.31 -12.10 -7.39
N LEU A 46 2.82 -11.51 -8.47
CA LEU A 46 3.10 -10.07 -8.56
C LEU A 46 1.81 -9.26 -8.37
N LEU A 47 0.75 -9.59 -9.10
CA LEU A 47 -0.55 -8.91 -9.04
C LEU A 47 -1.17 -8.99 -7.64
N VAL A 48 -1.08 -10.14 -6.97
CA VAL A 48 -1.56 -10.30 -5.58
C VAL A 48 -0.79 -9.39 -4.61
N ASN A 49 0.53 -9.26 -4.76
CA ASN A 49 1.29 -8.34 -3.91
C ASN A 49 0.92 -6.88 -4.17
N ILE A 50 0.68 -6.50 -5.44
CA ILE A 50 0.21 -5.16 -5.82
C ILE A 50 -1.16 -4.88 -5.20
N GLN A 51 -2.10 -5.82 -5.33
CA GLN A 51 -3.44 -5.69 -4.75
C GLN A 51 -3.38 -5.54 -3.22
N LYS A 52 -2.59 -6.37 -2.54
CA LYS A 52 -2.40 -6.26 -1.08
C LYS A 52 -1.83 -4.91 -0.67
N LEU A 53 -0.89 -4.38 -1.45
CA LEU A 53 -0.32 -3.06 -1.19
C LEU A 53 -1.38 -1.96 -1.36
N ALA A 54 -2.18 -2.02 -2.43
CA ALA A 54 -3.26 -1.05 -2.68
C ALA A 54 -4.32 -1.06 -1.57
N THR A 55 -4.84 -2.24 -1.19
CA THR A 55 -5.80 -2.36 -0.08
C THR A 55 -5.20 -1.92 1.25
N GLY A 56 -3.90 -2.17 1.45
CA GLY A 56 -3.19 -1.67 2.62
C GLY A 56 -3.17 -0.14 2.71
N TYR A 57 -3.00 0.56 1.59
CA TYR A 57 -3.08 2.02 1.58
C TYR A 57 -4.47 2.55 1.93
N GLU A 58 -5.54 1.89 1.46
CA GLU A 58 -6.91 2.23 1.85
C GLU A 58 -7.12 2.06 3.35
N GLN A 59 -6.65 0.95 3.92
CA GLN A 59 -6.74 0.70 5.37
C GLN A 59 -5.92 1.70 6.20
N ILE A 60 -4.77 2.16 5.69
CA ILE A 60 -4.00 3.23 6.34
C ILE A 60 -4.80 4.53 6.36
N LYS A 61 -5.46 4.86 5.25
CA LYS A 61 -6.32 6.05 5.18
C LYS A 61 -7.43 5.99 6.22
N ASP A 62 -8.14 4.86 6.30
CA ASP A 62 -9.22 4.69 7.29
C ASP A 62 -8.71 4.83 8.73
N LEU A 63 -7.50 4.34 9.03
CA LEU A 63 -6.88 4.49 10.35
C LEU A 63 -6.50 5.94 10.66
N VAL A 64 -6.03 6.70 9.66
CA VAL A 64 -5.73 8.14 9.81
C VAL A 64 -7.02 8.93 10.01
N ASP A 65 -8.01 8.73 9.15
CA ASP A 65 -9.31 9.41 9.22
C ASP A 65 -9.97 9.17 10.60
N LYS A 66 -9.88 7.94 11.13
CA LYS A 66 -10.37 7.64 12.47
C LYS A 66 -9.57 8.37 13.57
N ALA A 67 -8.24 8.35 13.49
CA ALA A 67 -7.40 9.01 14.50
C ALA A 67 -7.58 10.54 14.51
N GLU A 68 -7.91 11.14 13.37
CA GLU A 68 -8.30 12.55 13.27
C GLU A 68 -9.66 12.81 13.93
N GLN A 69 -10.65 11.94 13.67
CA GLN A 69 -11.97 12.07 14.30
C GLN A 69 -11.91 11.88 15.82
N ASP A 70 -11.15 10.90 16.32
CA ASP A 70 -11.01 10.65 17.75
C ASP A 70 -10.43 11.89 18.47
N GLN A 71 -9.49 12.62 17.84
CA GLN A 71 -8.96 13.89 18.37
C GLN A 71 -9.99 15.03 18.38
N VAL A 72 -10.84 15.11 17.35
CA VAL A 72 -11.94 16.09 17.30
C VAL A 72 -12.96 15.80 18.39
N ASP A 73 -13.31 14.52 18.58
CA ASP A 73 -14.25 14.09 19.60
C ASP A 73 -13.70 14.37 21.01
N GLU A 74 -12.41 14.10 21.27
CA GLU A 74 -11.76 14.45 22.55
C GLU A 74 -11.77 15.95 22.82
N ALA A 75 -11.44 16.78 21.83
CA ALA A 75 -11.48 18.24 21.97
C ALA A 75 -12.91 18.78 22.17
N PHE A 76 -13.93 18.14 21.58
CA PHE A 76 -15.33 18.51 21.79
C PHE A 76 -15.82 18.15 23.20
N VAL A 77 -15.32 17.08 23.80
CA VAL A 77 -15.62 16.69 25.19
C VAL A 77 -14.89 17.59 26.20
N GLU A 78 -13.66 18.04 25.92
CA GLU A 78 -12.94 18.97 26.79
C GLU A 78 -13.47 20.41 26.75
N ASP A 79 -14.14 20.81 25.66
CA ASP A 79 -14.71 22.16 25.46
C ASP A 79 -16.22 22.22 25.78
N ASP A 80 -16.81 21.16 26.36
CA ASP A 80 -18.18 21.17 26.90
C ASP A 80 -18.16 21.77 28.33
N PRO A 81 -18.59 23.03 28.53
CA PRO A 81 -18.58 23.68 29.83
C PRO A 81 -19.76 23.27 30.71
N ASP A 82 -20.63 22.37 30.24
CA ASP A 82 -21.92 22.04 30.87
C ASP A 82 -21.91 20.69 31.63
N ASP A 83 -20.76 20.30 32.21
CA ASP A 83 -20.68 19.26 33.25
C ASP A 83 -20.35 19.86 34.64
N GLU A 84 -20.71 21.14 34.85
CA GLU A 84 -21.00 21.70 36.19
C GLU A 84 -22.53 21.78 36.39
N ASP A 85 -23.06 20.84 37.18
CA ASP A 85 -24.38 20.82 37.84
C ASP A 85 -25.67 20.70 36.98
N PHE A 86 -26.26 19.49 36.92
CA PHE A 86 -27.60 19.18 37.51
C PHE A 86 -27.97 17.69 37.50
#